data_AF-A0A0R3QWN4-F1
#
_entry.id   AF-A0A0R3QWN4-F1
#
_cell.length_a   1.000
_cell.length_b   1.000
_cell.length_c   1.000
_cell.angle_alpha   90.00
_cell.angle_beta   90.00
_cell.angle_gamma   90.00
#
_symmetry.space_group_name_H-M   'P 1'
#
loop_
_entity.id
_entity.type
_entity.pdbx_description
1 polymer ?
#
loop_
_entity_poly.entity_id
_entity_poly.type
_entity_poly.pdbx_seq_one_letter_code
_entity_poly.pdbx_strand_id
1 'polypeptide(L)'
;MYAVRYKNALPILPFPDVDCTNADKGTIYFIKFYANFIVYKFGYEMYMIFVLLSAVVASNIISLLSVISLVICLLMDRWRVRRIFLIFVCYHLFVLFYSLLAYIGPVPGKCYYGKDRL
;
A
#
# COMPACT_ATOMS: atom_id res chain seq x y z
N MET A 1 17.36 10.40 16.65
CA MET A 1 16.93 9.23 17.45
C MET A 1 15.49 9.49 17.89
N TYR A 2 14.53 8.65 17.50
CA TYR A 2 13.10 8.91 17.66
C TYR A 2 12.67 8.80 19.13
N ALA A 3 12.83 9.88 19.90
CA ALA A 3 12.16 10.01 21.20
C ALA A 3 10.67 10.29 20.95
N VAL A 4 9.91 9.22 20.67
CA VAL A 4 8.45 9.31 20.56
C VAL A 4 7.88 9.49 21.96
N ARG A 5 7.76 10.75 22.41
CA ARG A 5 6.84 11.09 23.49
C ARG A 5 5.43 10.85 22.95
N TYR A 6 4.87 9.68 23.26
CA TYR A 6 3.45 9.44 23.04
C TYR A 6 2.67 10.44 23.90
N LYS A 7 2.15 11.50 23.26
CA LYS A 7 1.32 12.51 23.92
C LYS A 7 -0.07 11.98 24.27
N ASN A 8 -0.47 10.90 23.59
CA ASN A 8 -1.74 10.20 23.75
C ASN A 8 -1.46 8.76 24.17
N ALA A 9 -2.41 8.14 24.88
CA ALA A 9 -2.32 6.72 25.24
C ALA A 9 -2.11 5.88 23.98
N LEU A 10 -1.10 5.00 24.03
CA LEU A 10 -0.86 4.02 22.98
C LEU A 10 -2.09 3.12 22.82
N PRO A 11 -2.45 2.73 21.58
CA PRO A 11 -3.40 1.64 21.40
C PRO A 11 -2.86 0.38 22.09
N ILE A 12 -3.74 -0.55 22.47
CA ILE A 12 -3.34 -1.80 23.13
C ILE A 12 -2.37 -2.55 22.21
N LEU A 13 -1.09 -2.56 22.59
CA LEU A 13 -0.04 -3.23 21.84
C LEU A 13 0.03 -4.70 22.26
N PRO A 14 0.37 -5.62 21.33
CA PRO A 14 0.62 -7.02 21.66
C PRO A 14 1.72 -7.19 22.73
N PHE A 15 2.77 -6.37 22.67
CA PHE A 15 3.86 -6.36 23.64
C PHE A 15 4.02 -4.96 24.27
N PRO A 16 3.27 -4.62 25.32
CA PRO A 16 3.30 -3.30 25.93
C PRO A 16 4.58 -3.02 26.74
N ASP A 17 5.39 -4.05 27.00
CA ASP A 17 6.68 -3.98 27.70
C ASP A 17 7.81 -3.38 26.85
N VAL A 18 7.59 -3.25 25.54
CA VAL A 18 8.65 -2.93 24.58
C VAL A 18 8.42 -1.62 23.85
N ASP A 19 9.27 -0.65 24.19
CA ASP A 19 9.36 0.67 23.58
C ASP A 19 10.68 0.89 22.82
N CYS A 20 10.77 1.99 22.08
CA CYS A 20 11.98 2.39 21.33
C CYS A 20 13.23 2.54 22.23
N THR A 21 13.05 2.81 23.52
CA THR A 21 14.13 2.92 24.51
C THR A 21 14.67 1.56 24.98
N ASN A 22 13.86 0.50 24.86
CA ASN A 22 14.20 -0.85 25.31
C ASN A 22 14.54 -1.79 24.14
N ALA A 23 14.33 -1.34 22.89
CA ALA A 23 14.55 -2.14 21.69
C ALA A 23 15.99 -2.66 21.54
N ASP A 24 16.99 -1.90 22.01
CA ASP A 24 18.41 -2.24 21.87
C ASP A 24 18.96 -3.11 23.01
N LYS A 25 18.13 -3.48 24.01
CA LYS A 25 18.58 -4.23 25.20
C LYS A 25 18.80 -5.72 24.94
N GLY A 26 18.39 -6.23 23.78
CA GLY A 26 18.64 -7.62 23.37
C GLY A 26 17.76 -8.07 22.21
N THR A 27 18.14 -9.16 21.56
CA THR A 27 17.49 -9.67 20.33
C THR A 27 16.00 -9.95 20.53
N ILE A 28 15.58 -10.43 21.70
CA ILE A 28 14.16 -10.71 22.00
C ILE A 28 13.36 -9.41 22.07
N TYR A 29 13.89 -8.37 22.72
CA TYR A 29 13.25 -7.05 22.78
C TYR A 29 13.20 -6.38 21.40
N PHE A 30 14.24 -6.56 20.61
CA PHE A 30 14.28 -6.09 19.22
C PHE A 30 13.19 -6.75 18.36
N ILE A 31 13.03 -8.07 18.42
CA ILE A 31 11.99 -8.79 17.67
C ILE A 31 10.59 -8.34 18.12
N LYS A 32 10.34 -8.22 19.43
CA LYS A 32 9.07 -7.71 19.98
C LYS A 32 8.78 -6.28 19.52
N PHE A 33 9.80 -5.42 19.47
CA PHE A 33 9.67 -4.05 18.98
C PHE A 33 9.24 -4.02 17.50
N TYR A 34 9.88 -4.84 16.66
CA TYR A 34 9.46 -4.97 15.26
C TYR A 34 8.07 -5.60 15.13
N ALA A 35 7.71 -6.60 15.91
CA ALA A 35 6.36 -7.16 15.89
C ALA A 35 5.28 -6.09 16.14
N ASN A 36 5.54 -5.14 17.05
CA ASN A 36 4.63 -4.02 17.31
C ASN A 36 4.64 -2.94 16.21
N PHE A 37 5.82 -2.58 15.69
CA PHE A 37 6.00 -1.35 14.89
C PHE A 37 6.49 -1.56 13.45
N ILE A 38 6.56 -2.79 12.94
CA ILE A 38 7.07 -3.08 11.59
C ILE A 38 6.30 -2.32 10.50
N VAL A 39 4.96 -2.36 10.54
CA VAL A 39 4.11 -1.66 9.57
C VAL A 39 4.20 -0.14 9.76
N TYR A 40 4.32 0.32 11.00
CA TYR A 40 4.49 1.74 11.28
C TYR A 40 5.82 2.28 10.72
N LYS A 41 6.91 1.53 10.88
CA LYS A 41 8.26 1.96 10.47
C LYS A 41 8.51 1.79 8.98
N PHE A 42 8.10 0.64 8.42
CA PHE A 42 8.38 0.23 7.05
C PHE A 42 7.16 0.18 6.12
N GLY A 43 6.00 0.69 6.56
CA GLY A 43 4.76 0.56 5.78
C GLY A 43 4.82 1.24 4.41
N TYR A 44 5.57 2.34 4.29
CA TYR A 44 5.74 3.02 3.00
C TYR A 44 6.60 2.20 2.04
N GLU A 45 7.70 1.64 2.55
CA GLU A 45 8.61 0.78 1.81
C GLU A 45 7.88 -0.49 1.34
N MET A 46 7.11 -1.13 2.23
CA MET A 46 6.25 -2.27 1.89
C MET A 46 5.23 -1.92 0.82
N TYR A 47 4.57 -0.75 0.92
CA TYR A 47 3.62 -0.29 -0.11
C TYR A 47 4.28 -0.19 -1.49
N MET A 48 5.46 0.42 -1.58
CA MET A 48 6.18 0.57 -2.86
C MET A 48 6.55 -0.80 -3.45
N ILE A 49 6.98 -1.76 -2.62
CA ILE A 49 7.26 -3.13 -3.05
C ILE A 49 6.00 -3.80 -3.60
N PHE A 50 4.86 -3.68 -2.91
CA PHE A 50 3.60 -4.26 -3.37
C PHE A 50 3.10 -3.64 -4.67
N VAL A 51 3.17 -2.32 -4.82
CA VAL A 51 2.80 -1.65 -6.07
C VAL A 51 3.69 -2.11 -7.21
N LEU A 52 5.01 -2.20 -7.00
CA LEU A 52 5.94 -2.71 -8.01
C LEU A 52 5.62 -4.15 -8.40
N LEU A 53 5.44 -5.04 -7.42
CA LEU A 53 5.09 -6.44 -7.65
C LEU A 53 3.78 -6.58 -8.43
N SER A 54 2.76 -5.79 -8.06
CA SER A 54 1.48 -5.78 -8.76
C SER A 54 1.61 -5.34 -10.22
N ALA A 55 2.49 -4.36 -10.49
CA ALA A 55 2.74 -3.89 -11.85
C ALA A 55 3.43 -4.94 -12.71
N VAL A 56 4.42 -5.65 -12.14
CA VAL A 56 5.14 -6.74 -12.81
C VAL A 56 4.21 -7.89 -13.16
N VAL A 57 3.31 -8.28 -12.25
CA VAL A 57 2.37 -9.38 -12.48
C VAL A 57 1.28 -9.02 -13.50
N ALA A 58 0.75 -7.80 -13.45
CA ALA A 58 -0.34 -7.41 -14.33
C ALA A 58 0.11 -7.18 -15.78
N SER A 59 1.27 -6.56 -16.02
CA SER A 59 1.84 -6.30 -17.36
C SER A 59 0.88 -5.64 -18.39
N ASN A 60 -0.08 -4.86 -17.90
CA ASN A 60 -1.12 -4.17 -18.68
C ASN A 60 -0.88 -2.64 -18.75
N ILE A 61 -1.63 -1.93 -19.59
CA ILE A 61 -1.58 -0.45 -19.69
C ILE A 61 -1.82 0.22 -18.33
N ILE A 62 -2.73 -0.35 -17.51
CA ILE A 62 -3.03 0.12 -16.17
C ILE A 62 -1.81 0.01 -15.23
N SER A 63 -1.02 -1.05 -15.36
CA SER A 63 0.23 -1.18 -14.58
C SER A 63 1.31 -0.19 -15.02
N LEU A 64 1.25 0.32 -16.24
CA LEU A 64 2.19 1.35 -16.70
C LEU A 64 1.95 2.67 -15.94
N LEU A 65 0.68 3.02 -15.72
CA LEU A 65 0.29 4.17 -14.89
C LEU A 65 0.67 3.98 -13.40
N SER A 66 0.58 2.76 -12.86
CA SER A 66 1.03 2.49 -11.49
C SER A 66 2.55 2.58 -11.35
N VAL A 67 3.33 2.21 -12.38
CA VAL A 67 4.80 2.41 -12.38
C VAL A 67 5.15 3.90 -12.45
N ILE A 68 4.48 4.69 -13.30
CA ILE A 68 4.72 6.14 -13.38
C ILE A 68 4.43 6.80 -12.02
N SER A 69 3.31 6.45 -11.37
CA SER A 69 3.00 6.97 -10.04
C SER A 69 4.05 6.55 -8.99
N LEU A 70 4.58 5.34 -9.08
CA LEU A 70 5.66 4.85 -8.22
C LEU A 70 6.96 5.65 -8.42
N VAL A 71 7.35 5.95 -9.67
CA VAL A 71 8.53 6.80 -9.95
C VAL A 71 8.36 8.19 -9.35
N ILE A 72 7.17 8.79 -9.48
CA ILE A 72 6.86 10.09 -8.85
C ILE A 72 7.01 10.00 -7.33
N CYS A 73 6.49 8.94 -6.70
CA CYS A 73 6.65 8.71 -5.26
C CYS A 73 8.10 8.54 -4.81
N LEU A 74 8.98 7.95 -5.64
CA LEU A 74 10.41 7.84 -5.35
C LEU A 74 11.16 9.16 -5.45
N LEU A 75 10.78 10.01 -6.40
CA LEU A 75 11.43 11.31 -6.63
C LEU A 75 11.00 12.38 -5.61
N MET A 76 9.90 12.16 -4.89
CA MET A 76 9.36 13.12 -3.93
C MET A 76 9.81 12.86 -2.50
N ASP A 77 10.09 13.94 -1.77
CA ASP A 77 10.38 13.87 -0.33
C ASP A 77 9.23 13.24 0.47
N ARG A 78 9.60 12.47 1.51
CA ARG A 78 8.67 11.78 2.43
C ARG A 78 7.56 12.69 2.99
N TRP A 79 7.89 13.96 3.24
CA TRP A 79 6.93 14.96 3.71
C TRP A 79 5.87 15.34 2.67
N ARG A 80 6.27 15.45 1.41
CA ARG A 80 5.33 15.77 0.32
C ARG A 80 4.47 14.57 0.01
N VAL A 81 5.06 13.38 -0.05
CA VAL A 81 4.34 12.11 -0.27
C VAL A 81 3.23 11.93 0.75
N ARG A 82 3.47 12.20 2.04
CA ARG A 82 2.43 12.09 3.08
C ARG A 82 1.17 12.91 2.78
N ARG A 83 1.29 14.09 2.14
CA ARG A 83 0.14 14.94 1.79
C ARG A 83 -0.66 14.42 0.62
N ILE A 84 0.01 13.79 -0.35
CA ILE A 84 -0.62 13.29 -1.59
C ILE A 84 -0.91 11.78 -1.54
N PHE A 85 -0.48 11.08 -0.49
CA PHE A 85 -0.61 9.62 -0.37
C PHE A 85 -2.06 9.15 -0.55
N LEU A 86 -3.02 9.88 0.01
CA LEU A 86 -4.44 9.56 -0.13
C LEU A 86 -4.89 9.53 -1.59
N ILE A 87 -4.36 10.41 -2.43
CA ILE A 87 -4.68 10.45 -3.87
C ILE A 87 -4.23 9.14 -4.54
N PHE A 88 -3.03 8.65 -4.21
CA PHE A 88 -2.55 7.37 -4.73
C PHE A 88 -3.40 6.20 -4.24
N VAL A 89 -3.85 6.21 -2.98
CA VAL A 89 -4.76 5.19 -2.45
C VAL A 89 -6.09 5.20 -3.21
N CYS A 90 -6.68 6.37 -3.41
CA CYS A 90 -7.92 6.52 -4.19
C CYS A 90 -7.76 6.06 -5.64
N TYR A 91 -6.62 6.35 -6.28
CA TYR A 91 -6.30 5.85 -7.62
C TYR A 91 -6.29 4.32 -7.66
N HIS A 92 -5.63 3.65 -6.72
CA HIS A 92 -5.57 2.18 -6.68
C HIS A 92 -6.95 1.55 -6.38
N LEU A 93 -7.75 2.18 -5.52
CA LEU A 93 -9.15 1.77 -5.28
C LEU A 93 -9.98 1.86 -6.55
N PHE A 94 -9.88 2.97 -7.30
CA PHE A 94 -10.59 3.14 -8.56
C PHE A 94 -10.19 2.08 -9.59
N VAL A 95 -8.89 1.82 -9.72
CA VAL A 95 -8.36 0.76 -10.60
C VAL A 95 -8.89 -0.61 -10.21
N LEU A 96 -9.00 -0.91 -8.91
CA LEU A 96 -9.57 -2.16 -8.42
C LEU A 96 -11.04 -2.31 -8.84
N PHE A 97 -11.87 -1.29 -8.59
CA PHE A 97 -13.28 -1.32 -8.99
C PHE A 97 -13.46 -1.42 -10.50
N TYR A 98 -12.67 -0.67 -11.27
CA TYR A 98 -12.69 -0.74 -12.73
C TYR A 98 -12.34 -2.14 -13.22
N SER A 99 -11.28 -2.75 -12.67
CA SER A 99 -10.83 -4.09 -13.06
C SER A 99 -11.87 -5.15 -12.71
N LEU A 100 -12.57 -5.01 -11.57
CA LEU A 100 -13.64 -5.92 -11.17
C LEU A 100 -14.85 -5.84 -12.10
N LEU A 101 -15.27 -4.62 -12.47
CA LEU A 101 -16.35 -4.42 -13.43
C LEU A 101 -15.99 -4.94 -14.82
N ALA A 102 -14.76 -4.67 -15.27
CA ALA A 102 -14.25 -5.17 -16.54
C ALA A 102 -14.19 -6.71 -16.56
N TYR A 103 -13.84 -7.34 -15.44
CA TYR A 103 -13.80 -8.79 -15.30
C TYR A 103 -15.19 -9.44 -15.33
N ILE A 104 -16.18 -8.85 -14.66
CA ILE A 104 -17.58 -9.31 -14.73
C ILE A 104 -18.09 -9.21 -16.18
N GLY A 105 -17.71 -8.14 -16.88
CA GLY A 105 -18.08 -7.93 -18.27
C GLY A 105 -19.59 -7.78 -18.46
N PRO A 106 -20.08 -7.86 -19.71
CA PRO A 106 -21.51 -7.83 -19.99
C PRO A 106 -22.21 -9.11 -19.51
N VAL A 107 -23.47 -8.98 -19.07
CA VAL A 107 -24.28 -10.10 -18.55
C VAL A 107 -24.28 -11.28 -19.54
N PRO A 108 -23.86 -12.49 -19.12
CA PRO A 108 -23.87 -13.65 -19.99
C PRO A 108 -25.32 -14.01 -20.36
N GLY A 109 -25.58 -14.26 -21.64
CA GLY A 109 -26.91 -14.60 -22.16
C GLY A 109 -27.53 -13.56 -23.11
N LYS A 110 -26.89 -12.42 -23.31
CA LYS A 110 -27.25 -11.46 -24.37
C LYS A 110 -26.12 -11.35 -25.39
N CYS A 111 -26.38 -11.78 -26.63
CA CYS A 111 -25.45 -11.59 -27.75
C CYS A 111 -25.49 -10.12 -28.21
N TYR A 112 -24.56 -9.31 -27.71
CA TYR A 112 -24.43 -7.90 -28.14
C TYR A 112 -23.59 -7.71 -29.40
N TYR A 113 -22.79 -8.69 -29.80
CA TYR A 113 -21.77 -8.56 -30.86
C TYR A 113 -22.11 -9.24 -32.19
N GLY A 114 -23.36 -9.65 -32.42
CA GLY A 114 -23.75 -10.45 -33.59
C GLY A 114 -24.80 -9.85 -34.53
N LYS A 115 -25.27 -8.61 -34.31
CA LYS A 115 -26.45 -8.10 -35.04
C LYS A 115 -26.15 -7.28 -36.30
N ASP A 116 -24.94 -6.72 -36.43
CA ASP A 116 -24.61 -5.74 -37.49
C ASP A 116 -23.49 -6.19 -38.46
N ARG A 117 -23.25 -7.49 -38.60
CA ARG A 117 -22.42 -8.03 -39.68
C ARG A 117 -23.14 -9.18 -40.37
N LEU A 118 -24.10 -8.81 -41.23
CA LEU A 118 -24.61 -9.59 -42.35
C LEU A 118 -24.15 -8.90 -43.63
#